data_AF-A0A9D2X3W9-F1
#
_entry.id   AF-A0A9D2X3W9-F1
#
_cell.length_a   1.000
_cell.length_b   1.000
_cell.length_c   1.000
_cell.angle_alpha   90.00
_cell.angle_beta   90.00
_cell.angle_gamma   90.00
#
_symmetry.space_group_name_H-M   'P 1'
#
loop_
_entity.id
_entity.type
_entity.pdbx_description
1 polymer ?
#
loop_
_entity_poly.entity_id
_entity_poly.type
_entity_poly.pdbx_seq_one_letter_code
_entity_poly.pdbx_strand_id
1 'polypeptide(L)' 'MISQSKSKKKFYLLFGLIPIVGILLAFYISDSCVYQHVSILGNLSDLEKNFDPVTCEIILDRVINFNENCEPEIEIMDCG' A
#
# COMPACT_ATOMS: atom_id res chain seq x y z
N MET A 1 23.52 -7.74 -44.83
CA MET A 1 23.33 -8.14 -43.42
C MET A 1 23.08 -6.92 -42.53
N ILE A 2 21.89 -6.29 -42.56
CA ILE A 2 21.55 -5.20 -41.62
C ILE A 2 20.06 -5.30 -41.27
N SER A 3 19.70 -6.14 -40.30
CA SER A 3 18.37 -6.06 -39.66
C SER A 3 18.30 -6.80 -38.31
N GLN A 4 19.34 -6.69 -37.47
CA GLN A 4 19.32 -7.28 -36.11
C GLN A 4 19.63 -6.27 -35.01
N SER A 5 20.16 -5.08 -35.34
CA SER A 5 20.59 -4.08 -34.35
C SER A 5 19.44 -3.22 -33.80
N LYS A 6 18.43 -2.89 -34.62
CA LYS A 6 17.30 -2.03 -34.19
C LYS A 6 16.38 -2.72 -33.16
N SER A 7 16.23 -4.04 -33.24
CA SER A 7 15.35 -4.82 -32.34
C SER A 7 15.92 -4.89 -30.91
N LYS A 8 17.23 -5.12 -30.77
CA LYS A 8 17.90 -5.21 -29.46
C LYS A 8 17.87 -3.90 -28.66
N LYS A 9 17.97 -2.74 -29.35
CA LYS A 9 17.86 -1.43 -28.70
C LYS A 9 16.45 -1.13 -28.16
N LYS A 10 15.40 -1.55 -28.88
CA LYS A 10 14.01 -1.44 -28.40
C LYS A 10 13.74 -2.39 -27.22
N PHE A 11 14.33 -3.58 -27.23
CA PHE A 11 14.22 -4.54 -26.13
C PHE A 11 14.88 -4.03 -24.83
N TYR A 12 16.08 -3.44 -24.92
CA TYR A 12 16.74 -2.82 -23.77
C TYR A 12 15.98 -1.60 -23.22
N LEU A 13 15.34 -0.81 -24.07
CA LEU A 13 14.50 0.31 -23.63
C LEU A 13 13.26 -0.17 -22.87
N LEU A 14 12.58 -1.21 -23.36
CA LEU A 14 11.43 -1.81 -22.67
C LEU A 14 11.84 -2.44 -21.33
N PHE A 15 12.89 -3.26 -21.31
CA PHE A 15 13.31 -3.97 -20.09
C PHE A 15 13.96 -3.05 -19.05
N GLY A 16 14.52 -1.91 -19.46
CA GLY A 16 15.08 -0.91 -18.55
C GLY A 16 14.03 0.05 -17.98
N LEU A 17 13.05 0.48 -18.78
CA LEU A 17 12.09 1.52 -18.38
C LEU A 17 10.93 0.97 -17.53
N ILE A 18 10.44 -0.24 -17.84
CA ILE A 18 9.34 -0.88 -17.12
C ILE A 18 9.65 -1.08 -15.61
N PRO A 19 10.79 -1.65 -15.19
CA PRO A 19 11.07 -1.84 -13.77
C PRO A 19 11.25 -0.51 -13.03
N ILE A 20 11.77 0.53 -13.69
CA ILE A 20 11.93 1.86 -13.06
C ILE A 20 10.56 2.47 -12.75
N VAL A 21 9.62 2.40 -13.69
CA VAL A 21 8.23 2.87 -13.47
C VAL A 21 7.55 2.03 -12.38
N GLY A 22 7.74 0.71 -12.39
CA GLY A 22 7.20 -0.18 -11.36
C GLY A 22 7.74 0.14 -9.96
N ILE A 23 9.04 0.43 -9.84
CA ILE A 23 9.66 0.84 -8.58
C ILE A 23 9.13 2.19 -8.11
N LEU A 24 8.99 3.18 -9.01
CA LEU A 24 8.45 4.50 -8.67
C LEU A 24 6.99 4.42 -8.22
N LEU A 25 6.17 3.62 -8.89
CA LEU A 25 4.79 3.36 -8.48
C LEU A 25 4.75 2.64 -7.13
N ALA A 26 5.62 1.64 -6.93
CA ALA A 26 5.74 0.98 -5.64
C ALA A 26 6.08 1.98 -4.53
N PHE A 27 7.11 2.82 -4.70
CA PHE A 27 7.46 3.85 -3.70
C PHE A 27 6.32 4.85 -3.47
N TYR A 28 5.62 5.26 -4.52
CA TYR A 28 4.45 6.15 -4.41
C TYR A 28 3.34 5.54 -3.56
N ILE A 29 3.11 4.22 -3.66
CA ILE A 29 2.11 3.49 -2.88
C ILE A 29 2.64 3.10 -1.49
N SER A 30 3.96 2.92 -1.34
CA SER A 30 4.56 2.29 -0.16
C SER A 30 4.77 3.22 1.02
N ASP A 31 4.99 4.52 0.79
CA ASP A 31 5.63 5.36 1.82
C ASP A 31 4.75 5.59 3.07
N SER A 32 3.44 5.70 2.91
CA SER A 32 2.50 5.80 4.03
C SER A 32 1.62 4.57 4.20
N CYS A 33 1.12 3.98 3.11
CA CYS A 33 0.05 2.99 3.19
C CYS A 33 0.52 1.66 3.80
N VAL A 34 1.66 1.11 3.34
CA VAL A 34 2.13 -0.19 3.86
C VAL A 34 2.46 -0.11 5.35
N TYR A 35 3.08 1.00 5.78
CA TYR A 35 3.38 1.23 7.19
C TYR A 35 2.13 1.46 8.04
N GLN A 36 1.18 2.26 7.55
CA GLN A 36 -0.09 2.50 8.23
C GLN A 36 -0.91 1.22 8.34
N HIS A 37 -0.95 0.39 7.29
CA HIS A 37 -1.64 -0.90 7.30
C HIS A 37 -1.13 -1.80 8.42
N VAL A 38 0.20 -1.97 8.55
CA VAL A 38 0.80 -2.78 9.61
C VAL A 38 0.55 -2.19 11.00
N SER A 39 0.63 -0.85 11.13
CA SER A 39 0.34 -0.19 12.40
C SER A 39 -1.12 -0.34 12.84
N ILE A 40 -2.07 -0.19 11.90
CA ILE A 40 -3.51 -0.33 12.16
C ILE A 40 -3.84 -1.77 12.56
N LEU A 41 -3.32 -2.78 11.86
CA LEU A 41 -3.51 -4.19 12.24
C LEU A 41 -3.00 -4.48 13.66
N GLY A 42 -1.85 -3.90 14.03
CA GLY A 42 -1.33 -4.00 15.39
C GLY A 42 -2.29 -3.43 16.43
N ASN A 43 -2.79 -2.22 16.19
CA ASN A 43 -3.74 -1.55 17.11
C ASN A 43 -5.08 -2.31 17.20
N LEU A 44 -5.60 -2.86 16.08
CA LEU A 44 -6.80 -3.69 16.08
C LEU A 44 -6.61 -4.94 16.96
N SER A 45 -5.43 -5.58 16.89
CA SER A 45 -5.13 -6.75 17.70
C SER A 45 -5.03 -6.47 19.21
N ASP A 46 -4.63 -5.25 19.59
CA ASP A 46 -4.60 -4.81 20.98
C ASP A 46 -6.00 -4.38 21.47
N LEU A 47 -6.82 -3.82 20.58
CA LEU A 47 -8.21 -3.47 20.85
C LEU A 47 -9.09 -4.71 21.06
N GLU A 48 -8.88 -5.78 20.28
CA GLU A 48 -9.55 -7.07 20.48
C GLU A 48 -9.25 -7.65 21.87
N LYS A 49 -8.06 -7.37 22.43
CA LYS A 49 -7.65 -7.82 23.77
C LYS A 49 -8.12 -6.89 24.89
N ASN A 50 -8.19 -5.58 24.62
CA ASN A 50 -8.55 -4.56 25.59
C ASN A 50 -9.59 -3.63 24.96
N PHE A 51 -10.86 -4.05 25.00
CA PHE A 51 -11.96 -3.33 24.37
C PHE A 51 -12.30 -2.07 25.16
N ASP A 52 -11.61 -0.97 24.82
CA ASP A 52 -11.86 0.36 25.34
C ASP A 52 -12.54 1.22 24.27
N PRO A 53 -13.75 1.76 24.53
CA PRO A 53 -14.56 2.43 23.51
C PRO A 53 -13.90 3.70 22.96
N VAL A 54 -13.15 4.44 23.78
CA VAL A 54 -12.41 5.63 23.34
C VAL A 54 -11.28 5.23 22.39
N THR A 55 -10.57 4.16 22.71
CA THR A 55 -9.50 3.61 21.88
C THR A 55 -10.06 3.03 20.56
N CYS A 56 -11.25 2.45 20.59
CA CYS A 56 -11.93 1.93 19.40
C CYS A 56 -12.23 3.03 18.37
N GLU A 57 -12.84 4.14 18.80
CA GLU A 57 -13.16 5.26 17.90
C GLU A 57 -11.90 5.86 17.26
N ILE A 58 -10.82 6.03 18.01
CA ILE A 58 -9.55 6.55 17.49
C ILE A 58 -8.95 5.62 16.42
N ILE A 59 -9.09 4.31 16.60
CA ILE A 59 -8.61 3.31 15.62
C ILE A 59 -9.54 3.29 14.41
N LEU A 60 -10.85 3.39 14.61
CA LEU A 60 -11.85 3.46 13.55
C LEU A 60 -11.62 4.67 12.62
N ASP A 61 -11.41 5.87 13.18
CA ASP A 61 -11.09 7.07 12.40
C ASP A 61 -9.81 6.88 11.58
N ARG A 62 -8.81 6.20 12.14
CA ARG A 62 -7.56 5.90 11.44
C ARG A 62 -7.77 4.88 10.31
N VAL A 63 -8.62 3.89 10.51
CA VAL A 63 -9.02 2.90 9.48
C VAL A 63 -9.77 3.57 8.34
N ILE A 64 -10.74 4.45 8.65
CA ILE A 64 -11.49 5.21 7.63
C ILE A 64 -10.54 6.06 6.80
N ASN A 65 -9.69 6.86 7.46
CA ASN A 65 -8.70 7.69 6.76
C ASN A 65 -7.71 6.83 5.94
N PHE A 66 -7.38 5.62 6.40
CA PHE A 66 -6.55 4.71 5.65
C PHE A 66 -7.27 4.20 4.38
N ASN A 67 -8.50 3.70 4.50
CA ASN A 67 -9.27 3.18 3.37
C ASN A 67 -9.60 4.24 2.31
N GLU A 68 -9.74 5.51 2.69
CA GLU A 68 -9.94 6.60 1.72
C GLU A 68 -8.69 6.90 0.87
N ASN A 69 -7.50 6.65 1.42
CA ASN A 69 -6.22 7.06 0.82
C ASN A 69 -5.37 5.88 0.32
N CYS A 70 -5.71 4.66 0.70
CA CYS A 70 -4.86 3.49 0.53
C CYS A 70 -5.68 2.23 0.18
N GLU A 71 -5.11 1.41 -0.70
CA GLU A 71 -5.54 0.03 -0.95
C GLU A 71 -4.49 -0.94 -0.39
N PRO A 72 -4.88 -2.15 0.08
CA PRO A 72 -6.25 -2.68 0.16
C PRO A 72 -7.01 -2.15 1.39
N GLU A 73 -8.35 -2.13 1.30
CA GLU A 73 -9.22 -1.71 2.40
C GLU A 73 -9.14 -2.67 3.61
N ILE A 74 -9.13 -2.10 4.82
CA ILE A 74 -9.22 -2.81 6.09
C ILE A 74 -10.69 -2.87 6.51
N GLU A 75 -11.17 -4.04 6.95
CA GLU A 75 -12.54 -4.19 7.43
C GLU A 75 -12.81 -3.29 8.63
N ILE A 76 -13.94 -2.58 8.57
CA ILE A 76 -14.36 -1.61 9.58
C ILE A 76 -14.97 -2.39 10.75
N MET A 77 -14.49 -2.14 11.97
CA MET A 77 -15.02 -2.77 13.18
C MET A 77 -16.05 -1.85 13.85
N ASP A 78 -17.25 -2.38 14.12
CA ASP A 78 -18.28 -1.66 14.85
C ASP A 78 -17.87 -1.54 16.33
N CYS A 79 -17.65 -0.31 16.78
CA CYS A 79 -17.22 0.01 18.14
C CYS A 79 -18.33 -0.03 19.20
N GLY A 80 -19.53 -0.50 18.83
CA GLY A 80 -20.72 -0.59 19.69
C GLY A 80 -21.74 0.51 19.46
#